data_AF-A0A9D8B6M6-F1
#
_entry.id   AF-A0A9D8B6M6-F1
#
_cell.length_a   1.000
_cell.length_b   1.000
_cell.length_c   1.000
_cell.angle_alpha   90.00
_cell.angle_beta   90.00
_cell.angle_gamma   90.00
#
_symmetry.space_group_name_H-M   'P 1'
#
loop_
_entity.id
_entity.type
_entity.pdbx_description
1 polymer ?
#
loop_
_entity_poly.entity_id
_entity_poly.type
_entity_poly.pdbx_seq_one_letter_code
_entity_poly.pdbx_strand_id
1 'polypeptide(L)'
;MKEELFKELVASVREGGAILRGETAPARRFVVDKTDVKRIRVNYRLSQGQFAAMLGISVATLQNWEQGRRAPKGAARVLLQVAAKHPETVWDVVKPTVGQSKVRLGTRMARTARSRKILQV
;
A
#
# COMPACT_ATOMS: atom_id res chain seq x y z
N MET A 1 -35.82 -19.98 -26.02
CA MET A 1 -35.51 -18.79 -25.19
C MET A 1 -36.73 -17.89 -25.18
N LYS A 2 -37.13 -17.27 -24.06
CA LYS A 2 -38.29 -16.37 -24.04
C LYS A 2 -37.96 -15.13 -24.86
N GLU A 3 -38.81 -14.78 -25.83
CA GLU A 3 -38.58 -13.66 -26.75
C GLU A 3 -38.42 -12.34 -26.01
N GLU A 4 -39.17 -12.16 -24.94
CA GLU A 4 -39.09 -10.97 -24.06
C GLU A 4 -37.73 -10.83 -23.37
N LEU A 5 -37.15 -11.93 -22.88
CA LEU A 5 -35.82 -11.92 -22.28
C LEU A 5 -34.75 -11.51 -23.31
N PHE A 6 -34.89 -11.96 -24.56
CA PHE A 6 -33.96 -11.57 -25.63
C PHE A 6 -34.05 -10.06 -25.93
N LYS A 7 -35.27 -9.51 -26.01
CA LYS A 7 -35.50 -8.07 -26.22
C LYS A 7 -34.90 -7.24 -25.09
N GLU A 8 -35.09 -7.65 -23.84
CA GLU A 8 -34.52 -6.98 -22.66
C GLU A 8 -32.99 -7.00 -22.66
N LEU A 9 -32.36 -8.11 -23.05
CA LEU A 9 -30.90 -8.19 -23.16
C LEU A 9 -30.37 -7.22 -24.24
N VAL A 10 -30.98 -7.22 -25.42
CA VAL A 10 -30.56 -6.33 -26.52
C VAL A 10 -30.70 -4.87 -26.11
N ALA A 11 -31.79 -4.51 -25.42
CA ALA A 11 -31.98 -3.16 -24.88
C ALA A 11 -30.87 -2.79 -23.89
N SER A 12 -30.54 -3.68 -22.95
CA SER A 12 -29.48 -3.47 -21.94
C SER A 12 -28.09 -3.29 -22.56
N VAL A 13 -27.76 -4.06 -23.60
CA VAL A 13 -26.47 -3.93 -24.30
C VAL A 13 -26.37 -2.60 -25.06
N ARG A 14 -27.45 -2.18 -25.71
CA ARG A 14 -27.50 -0.87 -26.41
C ARG A 14 -27.35 0.29 -25.43
N GLU A 15 -28.05 0.24 -24.31
CA GLU A 15 -27.92 1.21 -23.22
C GLU A 15 -26.48 1.26 -22.70
N GLY A 16 -25.86 0.10 -22.44
CA GLY A 16 -24.46 0.01 -22.05
C GLY A 16 -23.50 0.66 -23.07
N GLY A 17 -23.75 0.46 -24.37
CA GLY A 17 -22.99 1.11 -25.44
C GLY A 17 -23.13 2.64 -25.44
N ALA A 18 -24.33 3.17 -25.26
CA ALA A 18 -24.58 4.61 -25.18
C ALA A 18 -23.89 5.24 -23.95
N ILE A 19 -23.92 4.54 -22.80
CA ILE A 19 -23.19 4.95 -21.59
C ILE A 19 -21.69 5.02 -21.84
N LEU A 20 -21.11 4.01 -22.50
CA LEU A 20 -19.67 3.97 -22.79
C LEU A 20 -19.23 5.09 -23.75
N ARG A 21 -20.09 5.47 -24.70
CA ARG A 21 -19.84 6.60 -25.62
C ARG A 21 -20.13 7.98 -25.02
N GLY A 22 -20.68 8.03 -23.80
CA GLY A 22 -21.02 9.28 -23.12
C GLY A 22 -22.31 9.94 -23.63
N GLU A 23 -23.13 9.22 -24.40
CA GLU A 23 -24.41 9.70 -24.93
C GLU A 23 -25.52 9.70 -23.87
N THR A 24 -25.42 8.80 -22.89
CA THR A 24 -26.38 8.63 -21.79
C THR A 24 -25.64 8.50 -20.45
N ALA A 25 -26.17 9.11 -19.39
CA ALA A 25 -25.64 8.94 -18.05
C ALA A 25 -26.04 7.58 -17.44
N PRO A 26 -25.13 6.86 -16.74
CA PRO A 26 -25.47 5.62 -16.08
C PRO A 26 -26.42 5.86 -14.91
N ALA A 27 -27.42 4.99 -14.75
CA ALA A 27 -28.38 5.08 -13.64
C ALA A 27 -27.71 5.04 -12.24
N ARG A 28 -26.61 4.26 -12.10
CA ARG A 28 -25.79 4.18 -10.88
C ARG A 28 -24.33 3.93 -11.24
N ARG A 29 -23.41 4.54 -10.50
CA ARG A 29 -21.96 4.32 -10.64
C ARG A 29 -21.37 3.81 -9.33
N PHE A 30 -20.69 2.67 -9.39
CA PHE A 30 -19.86 2.17 -8.30
C PHE A 30 -18.40 2.42 -8.65
N VAL A 31 -17.72 3.26 -7.88
CA VAL A 31 -16.27 3.44 -8.03
C VAL A 31 -15.57 2.32 -7.27
N VAL A 32 -15.10 1.32 -8.00
CA VAL A 32 -14.21 0.29 -7.45
C VAL A 32 -12.81 0.87 -7.39
N ASP A 33 -12.52 1.61 -6.33
CA ASP A 33 -11.16 2.03 -6.01
C ASP A 33 -10.43 0.82 -5.42
N LYS A 34 -9.81 0.02 -6.28
CA LYS A 34 -8.82 -0.97 -5.85
C LYS A 34 -7.57 -0.21 -5.45
N THR A 35 -7.55 0.25 -4.21
CA THR A 35 -6.32 0.71 -3.58
C THR A 35 -5.34 -0.47 -3.60
N ASP A 36 -4.30 -0.38 -4.42
CA ASP A 36 -3.26 -1.42 -4.51
C ASP A 36 -2.35 -1.33 -3.27
N VAL A 37 -2.78 -2.00 -2.20
CA VAL A 37 -2.10 -2.00 -0.90
C VAL A 37 -0.69 -2.56 -1.02
N LYS A 38 -0.48 -3.57 -1.88
CA LYS A 38 0.83 -4.18 -2.08
C LYS A 38 1.79 -3.18 -2.71
N ARG A 39 1.35 -2.43 -3.73
CA ARG A 39 2.15 -1.38 -4.36
C ARG A 39 2.50 -0.27 -3.38
N ILE A 40 1.55 0.17 -2.55
CA ILE A 40 1.82 1.19 -1.50
C ILE A 40 2.92 0.69 -0.56
N ARG A 41 2.81 -0.54 -0.04
CA ARG A 41 3.85 -1.12 0.82
C ARG A 41 5.22 -1.20 0.14
N VAL A 42 5.26 -1.65 -1.12
CA VAL A 42 6.52 -1.78 -1.86
C VAL A 42 7.18 -0.41 -2.06
N ASN A 43 6.40 0.65 -2.28
CA ASN A 43 6.93 2.01 -2.35
C ASN A 43 7.61 2.47 -1.04
N TYR A 44 7.12 1.97 0.11
CA TYR A 44 7.74 2.20 1.42
C TYR A 44 8.96 1.31 1.67
N ARG A 45 9.25 0.34 0.78
CA ARG A 45 10.35 -0.64 0.92
C ARG A 45 10.29 -1.45 2.22
N LEU A 46 9.08 -1.68 2.73
CA LEU A 46 8.84 -2.45 3.96
C LEU A 46 8.39 -3.88 3.67
N SER A 47 8.79 -4.80 4.57
CA SER A 47 8.18 -6.12 4.65
C SER A 47 6.71 -6.02 5.06
N GLN A 48 5.93 -7.09 4.84
CA GLN A 48 4.53 -7.13 5.31
C GLN A 48 4.42 -6.91 6.82
N GLY A 49 5.34 -7.47 7.61
CA GLY A 49 5.38 -7.28 9.07
C GLY A 49 5.61 -5.82 9.47
N GLN A 50 6.62 -5.17 8.88
CA GLN A 50 6.93 -3.77 9.17
C GLN A 50 5.80 -2.83 8.76
N PHE A 51 5.19 -3.06 7.59
CA PHE A 51 4.09 -2.22 7.11
C PHE A 51 2.81 -2.44 7.90
N ALA A 52 2.51 -3.67 8.32
CA ALA A 52 1.39 -3.97 9.21
C ALA A 52 1.58 -3.30 10.57
N ALA A 53 2.80 -3.34 11.13
CA ALA A 53 3.13 -2.65 12.38
C ALA A 53 2.99 -1.13 12.25
N MET A 54 3.46 -0.53 11.16
CA MET A 54 3.29 0.91 10.87
C MET A 54 1.81 1.31 10.83
N LEU A 55 0.95 0.48 10.23
CA LEU A 55 -0.49 0.72 10.16
C LEU A 55 -1.27 0.32 11.43
N GLY A 56 -0.62 -0.32 12.40
CA GLY A 56 -1.27 -0.83 13.62
C GLY A 56 -2.27 -1.96 13.36
N ILE A 57 -2.03 -2.80 12.34
CA ILE A 57 -2.90 -3.94 11.99
C ILE A 57 -2.14 -5.27 12.02
N SER A 58 -2.87 -6.38 12.05
CA SER A 58 -2.25 -7.70 11.93
C SER A 58 -1.69 -7.95 10.52
N VAL A 59 -0.63 -8.76 10.42
CA VAL A 59 -0.09 -9.22 9.13
C VAL A 59 -1.16 -9.96 8.31
N ALA A 60 -2.02 -10.75 8.97
CA ALA A 60 -3.13 -11.45 8.33
C ALA A 60 -4.14 -10.47 7.69
N THR A 61 -4.43 -9.33 8.34
CA THR A 61 -5.26 -8.27 7.77
C THR A 61 -4.63 -7.70 6.50
N LEU A 62 -3.34 -7.36 6.55
CA LEU A 62 -2.60 -6.84 5.40
C LEU A 62 -2.59 -7.85 4.24
N GLN A 63 -2.34 -9.14 4.52
CA GLN A 63 -2.35 -10.20 3.50
C GLN A 63 -3.73 -10.35 2.85
N ASN A 64 -4.81 -10.31 3.63
CA ASN A 64 -6.16 -10.36 3.10
C ASN A 64 -6.45 -9.19 2.15
N TRP A 65 -5.89 -8.01 2.42
CA TRP A 65 -6.00 -6.86 1.53
C TRP A 65 -5.13 -6.99 0.27
N GLU A 66 -3.85 -7.36 0.41
CA GLU A 66 -2.93 -7.52 -0.73
C GLU A 66 -3.36 -8.64 -1.69
N GLN A 67 -4.00 -9.69 -1.17
CA GLN A 67 -4.54 -10.80 -1.98
C GLN A 67 -5.95 -10.50 -2.52
N GLY A 68 -6.58 -9.40 -2.12
CA GLY A 68 -7.94 -9.05 -2.53
C GLY A 68 -9.05 -9.91 -1.91
N ARG A 69 -8.75 -10.74 -0.90
CA ARG A 69 -9.77 -11.50 -0.14
C ARG A 69 -10.69 -10.59 0.65
N ARG A 70 -10.17 -9.44 1.09
CA ARG A 70 -10.91 -8.34 1.73
C ARG A 70 -10.41 -7.01 1.16
N ALA A 71 -11.21 -5.96 1.27
CA ALA A 71 -10.79 -4.61 0.92
C ALA A 71 -10.69 -3.74 2.19
N PRO A 72 -9.74 -2.81 2.28
CA PRO A 72 -9.74 -1.79 3.31
C PRO A 72 -11.00 -0.90 3.16
N LYS A 73 -11.62 -0.54 4.29
CA LYS A 73 -12.83 0.28 4.34
C LYS A 73 -12.69 1.41 5.35
N GLY A 74 -13.54 2.43 5.24
CA GLY A 74 -13.59 3.56 6.17
C GLY A 74 -12.22 4.23 6.33
N ALA A 75 -11.82 4.50 7.56
CA ALA A 75 -10.56 5.16 7.90
C ALA A 75 -9.31 4.48 7.30
N ALA A 76 -9.28 3.14 7.25
CA ALA A 76 -8.14 2.41 6.71
C ALA A 76 -7.89 2.71 5.22
N ARG A 77 -8.97 2.86 4.43
CA ARG A 77 -8.86 3.23 3.01
C ARG A 77 -8.32 4.66 2.86
N VAL A 78 -8.83 5.59 3.66
CA VAL A 78 -8.38 6.99 3.64
C VAL A 78 -6.90 7.08 4.03
N LEU A 79 -6.49 6.38 5.09
CA LEU A 79 -5.09 6.35 5.53
C LEU A 79 -4.17 5.76 4.46
N LEU A 80 -4.58 4.70 3.76
CA LEU A 80 -3.80 4.13 2.65
C LEU A 80 -3.68 5.12 1.47
N GLN A 81 -4.73 5.90 1.18
CA GLN A 81 -4.66 6.94 0.15
C GLN A 81 -3.69 8.07 0.55
N VAL A 82 -3.72 8.50 1.81
CA VAL A 82 -2.75 9.47 2.35
C VAL A 82 -1.34 8.89 2.26
N ALA A 83 -1.14 7.66 2.73
CA ALA A 83 0.15 6.99 2.66
C ALA A 83 0.69 6.85 1.23
N ALA A 84 -0.20 6.65 0.24
CA ALA A 84 0.17 6.57 -1.15
C ALA A 84 0.60 7.93 -1.75
N LYS A 85 -0.03 9.04 -1.32
CA LYS A 85 0.19 10.37 -1.88
C LYS A 85 1.26 11.18 -1.14
N HIS A 86 1.37 11.00 0.17
CA HIS A 86 2.19 11.81 1.08
C HIS A 86 3.01 10.93 2.04
N PRO A 87 3.96 10.13 1.54
CA PRO A 87 4.71 9.19 2.36
C PRO A 87 5.56 9.87 3.45
N GLU A 88 6.11 11.04 3.17
CA GLU A 88 6.85 11.86 4.14
C GLU A 88 6.01 12.23 5.37
N THR A 89 4.73 12.55 5.18
CA THR A 89 3.83 12.90 6.27
C THR A 89 3.59 11.68 7.18
N VAL A 90 3.47 10.49 6.59
CA VAL A 90 3.30 9.26 7.37
C VAL A 90 4.57 8.95 8.18
N TRP A 91 5.74 9.15 7.60
CA TRP A 91 7.01 8.94 8.32
C TRP A 91 7.23 9.92 9.48
N ASP A 92 6.77 11.15 9.34
CA ASP A 92 6.85 12.16 10.39
C ASP A 92 5.93 11.83 11.58
N VAL A 93 4.70 11.38 11.29
CA VAL A 93 3.68 11.14 12.32
C VAL A 93 3.79 9.75 12.94
N VAL A 94 4.10 8.73 12.14
CA VAL A 94 4.14 7.33 12.60
C VAL A 94 5.56 6.97 13.02
N LYS A 95 5.80 6.93 14.33
CA LYS A 95 7.00 6.30 14.88
C LYS A 95 6.80 4.78 14.79
N PRO A 96 7.59 4.04 13.98
CA PRO A 96 7.42 2.59 13.90
C PRO A 96 7.75 1.99 15.27
N THR A 97 6.72 1.50 15.96
CA THR A 97 6.88 0.72 17.19
C THR A 97 7.28 -0.71 16.82
N VAL A 98 8.44 -0.85 16.16
CA VAL A 98 9.08 -2.14 15.97
C VAL A 98 10.28 -2.17 16.90
N GLY A 99 10.28 -3.17 17.80
CA GLY A 99 11.21 -3.30 18.90
C GLY A 99 12.65 -2.96 18.55
N GLN A 100 13.28 -2.24 19.48
CA GLN A 100 14.71 -2.02 19.53
C GLN A 100 15.46 -3.34 19.27
N SER A 101 16.03 -3.49 18.09
CA SER A 101 16.93 -4.60 17.77
C SER A 101 17.99 -4.06 16.84
N LYS A 102 19.04 -3.50 17.46
CA LYS A 102 20.38 -3.23 16.94
C LYS A 102 20.48 -3.26 15.41
N VAL A 103 20.32 -2.10 14.77
CA VAL A 103 21.08 -1.83 13.55
C VAL A 103 22.55 -1.80 13.99
N ARG A 104 23.21 -2.94 13.84
CA ARG A 104 24.67 -3.01 13.81
C ARG A 104 25.11 -2.07 12.69
N LEU A 105 25.61 -0.89 13.06
CA LEU A 105 26.40 -0.06 12.17
C LEU A 105 27.67 -0.86 11.86
N GLY A 106 27.63 -1.63 10.79
CA GLY A 106 28.78 -2.36 10.28
C GLY A 106 29.74 -1.39 9.62
N THR A 107 30.60 -0.76 10.40
CA THR A 107 31.85 -0.20 9.90
C THR A 107 32.99 -0.95 10.57
N ARG A 108 33.48 -1.97 9.88
CA ARG A 108 34.69 -2.72 10.25
C ARG A 108 35.68 -2.58 9.11
N MET A 109 36.55 -1.57 9.17
CA MET A 109 37.92 -1.46 8.64
C MET A 109 38.46 -0.12 9.17
N ALA A 110 39.65 0.04 9.75
CA ALA A 110 40.89 -0.71 9.64
C ALA A 110 41.62 -0.79 10.99
N ARG A 111 42.30 -1.91 11.22
CA ARG A 111 43.35 -2.02 12.25
C ARG A 111 44.67 -1.54 11.65
N THR A 112 45.57 -1.15 12.55
CA THR A 112 47.04 -1.23 12.47
C THR A 112 47.75 -0.02 11.84
N ALA A 113 48.47 0.79 12.62
CA ALA A 113 49.88 0.56 12.92
C ALA A 113 50.56 1.72 13.70
N ARG A 114 51.59 1.33 14.48
CA ARG A 114 52.72 2.10 15.03
C ARG A 114 52.58 2.77 16.41
N SER A 115 52.94 1.94 17.38
CA SER A 115 53.88 2.30 18.46
C SER A 115 55.13 3.01 17.91
N ARG A 116 55.47 4.18 18.46
CA ARG A 116 56.84 4.58 18.79
C ARG A 116 56.83 5.38 20.10
N LYS A 117 57.35 4.78 21.16
CA LYS A 117 58.13 5.48 22.20
C LYS A 117 59.30 6.21 21.52
N ILE A 118 59.65 7.40 22.03
CA ILE A 118 60.98 8.08 22.11
C ILE A 118 60.65 9.46 22.72
N LEU A 119 60.85 9.73 24.01
CA LEU A 119 62.07 10.12 24.77
C LEU A 119 62.12 11.64 25.01
N GLN A 120 62.13 12.03 26.30
CA GLN A 120 62.76 13.19 26.97
C GLN A 120 62.93 14.52 26.21
N VAL A 121 62.43 15.64 26.76
CA VAL A 121 63.09 16.55 27.74
C VAL A 121 62.00 17.29 28.52
#